data_AF-A0A352PQB1-F1
#
_entry.id   AF-A0A352PQB1-F1
#
_cell.length_a   1.000
_cell.length_b   1.000
_cell.length_c   1.000
_cell.angle_alpha   90.00
_cell.angle_beta   90.00
_cell.angle_gamma   90.00
#
_symmetry.space_group_name_H-M   'P 1'
#
loop_
_entity.id
_entity.type
_entity.pdbx_description
1 polymer ?
#
loop_
_entity_poly.entity_id
_entity_poly.type
_entity_poly.pdbx_seq_one_letter_code
_entity_poly.pdbx_strand_id
1 'polypeptide(L)'
;MSIGKTYKEAFQKSIRSLENGRHGLGFAKDWHQKSLEELMEHLAAPSSERQFIMYEALRKGATVESLYDLTHIKPWFVEQMKELVVLEEEILGYSGKALPDELLLRAKKDGFADGYLAQLLEIPEEHIRDRRKSLGMTQAWAPVPVSGVENAAYYYSTYNAPDAVPSSNRRKIMVLGGGPNR
;
A
#
# COMPACT_ATOMS: atom_id res chain seq x y z
N MET A 1 -0.01 -11.35 6.28
CA MET A 1 -1.31 -11.43 5.57
C MET A 1 -1.99 -10.07 5.64
N SER A 2 -2.67 -9.64 4.58
CA SER A 2 -3.53 -8.45 4.57
C SER A 2 -4.82 -8.73 3.80
N ILE A 3 -5.85 -7.94 4.06
CA ILE A 3 -7.14 -8.00 3.35
C ILE A 3 -7.50 -6.59 2.90
N GLY A 4 -7.95 -6.46 1.65
CA GLY A 4 -8.44 -5.21 1.06
C GLY A 4 -9.56 -5.51 0.08
N LYS A 5 -10.35 -4.50 -0.29
CA LYS A 5 -11.41 -4.63 -1.31
C LYS A 5 -10.84 -4.58 -2.74
N THR A 6 -9.64 -4.03 -2.89
CA THR A 6 -8.89 -4.01 -4.14
C THR A 6 -7.52 -4.67 -3.94
N TYR A 7 -6.92 -5.15 -5.04
CA TYR A 7 -5.58 -5.73 -4.99
C TYR A 7 -4.55 -4.72 -4.48
N LYS A 8 -4.54 -3.49 -5.01
CA LYS A 8 -3.60 -2.44 -4.60
C LYS A 8 -3.69 -2.13 -3.10
N GLU A 9 -4.91 -1.99 -2.57
CA GLU A 9 -5.13 -1.79 -1.14
C GLU A 9 -4.56 -2.94 -0.31
N ALA A 10 -4.88 -4.18 -0.70
CA ALA A 10 -4.37 -5.37 -0.01
C ALA A 10 -2.85 -5.46 -0.12
N PHE A 11 -2.28 -5.18 -1.28
CA PHE A 11 -0.85 -5.27 -1.54
C PHE A 11 -0.06 -4.24 -0.72
N GLN A 12 -0.42 -2.96 -0.76
CA GLN A 12 0.26 -1.97 0.10
C GLN A 12 0.06 -2.23 1.59
N LYS A 13 -1.09 -2.81 1.99
CA LYS A 13 -1.29 -3.28 3.37
C LYS A 13 -0.33 -4.39 3.74
N SER A 14 -0.06 -5.35 2.85
CA SER A 14 0.87 -6.43 3.16
C SER A 14 2.28 -5.89 3.35
N ILE A 15 2.74 -4.96 2.50
CA ILE A 15 4.07 -4.36 2.58
C ILE A 15 4.33 -3.71 3.94
N ARG A 16 3.43 -2.82 4.40
CA ARG A 16 3.60 -2.15 5.70
C ARG A 16 3.41 -3.05 6.92
N SER A 17 2.82 -4.24 6.72
CA SER A 17 2.67 -5.25 7.78
C SER A 17 3.87 -6.19 7.88
N LEU A 18 4.94 -5.99 7.10
CA LEU A 18 6.16 -6.80 7.17
C LEU A 18 7.08 -6.45 8.36
N GLU A 19 6.81 -5.36 9.08
CA GLU A 19 7.60 -4.91 10.24
C GLU A 19 9.11 -4.72 9.97
N ASN A 20 9.45 -4.39 8.73
CA ASN A 20 10.83 -4.17 8.27
C ASN A 20 11.16 -2.68 8.02
N GLY A 21 10.38 -1.77 8.62
CA GLY A 21 10.55 -0.32 8.49
C GLY A 21 10.09 0.26 7.15
N ARG A 22 9.38 -0.51 6.31
CA ARG A 22 8.87 -0.05 5.01
C ARG A 22 7.39 0.28 5.09
N HIS A 23 7.02 1.47 4.62
CA HIS A 23 5.62 1.92 4.60
C HIS A 23 4.97 1.84 3.21
N GLY A 24 5.77 1.64 2.16
CA GLY A 24 5.37 1.54 0.76
C GLY A 24 6.37 0.77 -0.09
N LEU A 25 6.14 0.75 -1.41
CA LEU A 25 6.93 -0.02 -2.38
C LEU A 25 8.12 0.74 -2.96
N GLY A 26 7.95 2.05 -3.20
CA GLY A 26 8.99 2.93 -3.72
C GLY A 26 9.96 3.38 -2.63
N PHE A 27 11.14 3.82 -3.06
CA PHE A 27 12.22 4.34 -2.21
C PHE A 27 12.64 3.37 -1.09
N ALA A 28 12.37 2.08 -1.25
CA ALA A 28 12.87 1.07 -0.33
C ALA A 28 14.39 0.93 -0.56
N LYS A 29 15.18 1.10 0.51
CA LYS A 29 16.65 1.18 0.41
C LYS A 29 17.07 2.23 -0.63
N ASP A 30 18.06 1.90 -1.45
CA ASP A 30 18.65 2.70 -2.51
C ASP A 30 18.27 2.19 -3.91
N TRP A 31 17.25 1.34 -4.04
CA TRP A 31 16.83 0.79 -5.35
C TRP A 31 16.48 1.89 -6.36
N HIS A 32 15.92 3.01 -5.90
CA HIS A 32 15.62 4.18 -6.74
C HIS A 32 16.87 4.85 -7.34
N GLN A 33 18.07 4.64 -6.76
CA GLN A 33 19.33 5.21 -7.24
C GLN A 33 19.99 4.37 -8.34
N LYS A 34 19.61 3.10 -8.46
CA LYS A 34 20.17 2.17 -9.48
C LYS A 34 19.67 2.48 -10.88
N SER A 35 20.42 2.10 -11.90
CA SER A 35 19.97 2.16 -13.29
C SER A 35 18.90 1.10 -13.58
N LEU A 36 18.18 1.24 -14.69
CA LEU A 36 17.23 0.21 -15.11
C LEU A 36 17.93 -1.13 -15.35
N GLU A 37 19.11 -1.09 -15.97
CA GLU A 37 19.93 -2.28 -16.27
C GLU A 37 20.32 -3.01 -14.99
N GLU A 38 20.80 -2.29 -13.97
CA GLU A 38 21.14 -2.87 -12.67
C GLU A 38 19.92 -3.50 -11.98
N LEU A 39 18.76 -2.84 -12.04
CA LEU A 39 17.52 -3.39 -11.47
C LEU A 39 17.09 -4.66 -12.19
N MET A 40 17.14 -4.68 -13.53
CA MET A 40 16.79 -5.86 -14.33
C MET A 40 17.75 -7.03 -14.06
N GLU A 41 19.05 -6.76 -13.86
CA GLU A 41 20.02 -7.79 -13.45
C GLU A 41 19.64 -8.40 -12.09
N HIS A 42 19.29 -7.57 -11.11
CA HIS A 42 18.85 -8.05 -9.80
C HIS A 42 17.53 -8.84 -9.85
N LEU A 43 16.69 -8.65 -10.86
CA LEU A 43 15.42 -9.37 -11.03
C LEU A 43 15.58 -10.78 -11.63
N ALA A 44 16.73 -11.08 -12.23
CA ALA A 44 17.01 -12.39 -12.83
C ALA A 44 16.91 -13.55 -11.83
N ALA A 45 17.20 -13.29 -10.55
CA ALA A 45 17.04 -14.26 -9.46
C ALA A 45 15.94 -13.85 -8.47
N PRO A 46 15.13 -14.79 -7.94
CA PRO A 46 14.20 -14.49 -6.86
C PRO A 46 14.90 -14.01 -5.59
N SER A 47 14.39 -12.93 -5.00
CA SER A 47 14.86 -12.39 -3.73
C SER A 47 13.71 -11.83 -2.89
N SER A 48 13.94 -11.64 -1.60
CA SER A 48 13.00 -10.95 -0.69
C SER A 48 12.76 -9.49 -1.09
N GLU A 49 13.61 -8.93 -1.95
CA GLU A 49 13.57 -7.55 -2.40
C GLU A 49 12.86 -7.36 -3.74
N ARG A 50 12.52 -8.46 -4.42
CA ARG A 50 12.01 -8.48 -5.80
C ARG A 50 10.87 -7.49 -6.04
N GLN A 51 9.88 -7.41 -5.14
CA GLN A 51 8.72 -6.51 -5.33
C GLN A 51 9.12 -5.03 -5.35
N PHE A 52 10.12 -4.64 -4.54
CA PHE A 52 10.61 -3.27 -4.49
C PHE A 52 11.46 -2.94 -5.71
N ILE A 53 12.29 -3.89 -6.16
CA ILE A 53 13.12 -3.75 -7.37
C ILE A 53 12.22 -3.63 -8.61
N MET A 54 11.16 -4.44 -8.72
CA MET A 54 10.19 -4.33 -9.82
C MET A 54 9.50 -2.96 -9.85
N TYR A 55 9.15 -2.42 -8.67
CA TYR A 55 8.52 -1.12 -8.55
C TYR A 55 9.41 0.01 -9.10
N GLU A 56 10.69 0.00 -8.75
CA GLU A 56 11.68 0.96 -9.27
C GLU A 56 12.03 0.71 -10.74
N ALA A 57 12.01 -0.54 -11.21
CA ALA A 57 12.21 -0.86 -12.62
C ALA A 57 11.07 -0.29 -13.48
N LEU A 58 9.82 -0.45 -13.04
CA LEU A 58 8.65 0.17 -13.69
C LEU A 58 8.78 1.70 -13.74
N ARG A 59 9.19 2.32 -12.63
CA ARG A 59 9.46 3.76 -12.56
C ARG A 59 10.50 4.22 -13.58
N LYS A 60 11.52 3.39 -13.84
CA LYS A 60 12.60 3.66 -14.80
C LYS A 60 12.32 3.18 -16.22
N GLY A 61 11.07 2.76 -16.51
CA GLY A 61 10.63 2.47 -17.86
C GLY A 61 10.65 0.99 -18.27
N ALA A 62 10.85 0.06 -17.33
CA ALA A 62 10.62 -1.37 -17.61
C ALA A 62 9.17 -1.56 -18.11
N THR A 63 9.01 -2.35 -19.16
CA THR A 63 7.67 -2.70 -19.66
C THR A 63 7.09 -3.85 -18.84
N VAL A 64 5.76 -3.94 -18.82
CA VAL A 64 5.04 -5.03 -18.14
C VAL A 64 5.44 -6.38 -18.75
N GLU A 65 5.61 -6.42 -20.06
CA GLU A 65 6.07 -7.59 -20.82
C GLU A 65 7.48 -8.00 -20.41
N SER A 66 8.42 -7.06 -20.34
CA SER A 66 9.81 -7.37 -19.95
C SER A 66 9.91 -7.95 -18.54
N LEU A 67 9.10 -7.44 -17.61
CA LEU A 67 9.03 -7.95 -16.24
C LEU A 67 8.32 -9.31 -16.17
N TYR A 68 7.28 -9.53 -16.98
CA TYR A 68 6.64 -10.84 -17.09
C TYR A 68 7.61 -11.90 -17.65
N ASP A 69 8.33 -11.59 -18.71
CA ASP A 69 9.26 -12.52 -19.34
C ASP A 69 10.37 -12.93 -18.36
N LEU A 70 10.86 -11.98 -17.56
CA LEU A 70 11.92 -12.22 -16.59
C LEU A 70 11.45 -12.90 -15.29
N THR A 71 10.28 -12.53 -14.78
CA THR A 71 9.83 -12.95 -13.44
C THR A 71 8.73 -14.00 -13.44
N HIS A 72 8.06 -14.18 -14.58
CA HIS A 72 6.83 -14.96 -14.77
C HIS A 72 5.64 -14.52 -13.90
N ILE A 73 5.72 -13.36 -13.26
CA ILE A 73 4.60 -12.73 -12.55
C ILE A 73 3.61 -12.23 -13.58
N LYS A 74 2.38 -12.75 -13.55
CA LYS A 74 1.38 -12.50 -14.58
C LYS A 74 1.19 -10.99 -14.85
N PRO A 75 1.05 -10.58 -16.12
CA PRO A 75 1.00 -9.17 -16.52
C PRO A 75 0.00 -8.33 -15.71
N TRP A 76 -1.16 -8.90 -15.37
CA TRP A 76 -2.17 -8.22 -14.57
C TRP A 76 -1.63 -7.66 -13.24
N PHE A 77 -0.81 -8.42 -12.50
CA PHE A 77 -0.24 -7.94 -11.24
C PHE A 77 0.82 -6.86 -11.45
N VAL A 78 1.60 -6.98 -12.52
CA VAL A 78 2.61 -5.99 -12.88
C VAL A 78 1.95 -4.68 -13.34
N GLU A 79 0.82 -4.75 -14.05
CA GLU A 79 0.02 -3.58 -14.42
C GLU A 79 -0.54 -2.88 -13.16
N GLN A 80 -1.06 -3.64 -12.19
CA GLN A 80 -1.50 -3.05 -10.92
C GLN A 80 -0.38 -2.33 -10.17
N MET A 81 0.85 -2.87 -10.23
CA MET A 81 2.04 -2.24 -9.68
C MET A 81 2.42 -0.97 -10.47
N LYS A 82 2.34 -1.01 -11.79
CA LYS A 82 2.62 0.13 -12.67
C LYS A 82 1.65 1.29 -12.43
N GLU A 83 0.37 1.00 -12.25
CA GLU A 83 -0.62 2.02 -11.88
C GLU A 83 -0.29 2.69 -10.53
N LEU A 84 0.24 1.93 -9.56
CA LEU A 84 0.72 2.49 -8.29
C LEU A 84 1.94 3.39 -8.49
N VAL A 85 2.90 2.99 -9.32
CA VAL A 85 4.06 3.82 -9.69
C VAL A 85 3.62 5.14 -10.31
N VAL A 86 2.72 5.10 -11.29
CA VAL A 86 2.20 6.32 -11.96
C VAL A 86 1.53 7.26 -10.95
N LEU A 87 0.72 6.71 -10.03
CA LEU A 87 0.08 7.48 -8.98
C LEU A 87 1.11 8.08 -8.01
N GLU A 88 2.17 7.35 -7.68
CA GLU A 88 3.26 7.83 -6.83
C GLU A 88 4.05 8.96 -7.50
N GLU A 89 4.34 8.86 -8.79
CA GLU A 89 4.99 9.95 -9.55
C GLU A 89 4.13 11.23 -9.55
N GLU A 90 2.81 11.10 -9.68
CA GLU A 90 1.90 12.25 -9.56
C GLU A 90 1.96 12.88 -8.15
N ILE A 91 2.02 12.06 -7.11
CA ILE A 91 2.14 12.51 -5.70
C ILE A 91 3.47 13.24 -5.48
N LEU A 92 4.58 12.73 -6.01
CA LEU A 92 5.92 13.33 -5.88
C LEU A 92 6.00 14.76 -6.46
N GLY A 93 5.18 15.07 -7.46
CA GLY A 93 5.04 16.43 -8.00
C GLY A 93 4.55 17.48 -6.98
N TYR A 94 4.06 17.04 -5.82
CA TYR A 94 3.60 17.88 -4.71
C TYR A 94 4.55 17.87 -3.51
N SER A 95 5.81 17.43 -3.65
CA SER A 95 6.78 17.50 -2.54
C SER A 95 6.86 18.91 -1.93
N GLY A 96 6.87 18.96 -0.60
CA GLY A 96 6.79 20.18 0.20
C GLY A 96 5.42 20.87 0.22
N LYS A 97 4.38 20.27 -0.37
CA LYS A 97 3.04 20.86 -0.51
C LYS A 97 1.94 19.88 -0.09
N ALA A 98 0.73 20.42 0.13
CA ALA A 98 -0.45 19.60 0.31
C ALA A 98 -0.92 18.99 -1.02
N LEU A 99 -1.39 17.74 -0.98
CA LEU A 99 -2.06 17.11 -2.13
C LEU A 99 -3.42 17.76 -2.39
N PRO A 100 -3.85 17.84 -3.66
CA PRO A 100 -5.25 18.02 -4.00
C PRO A 100 -6.11 16.95 -3.33
N ASP A 101 -7.31 17.31 -2.86
CA ASP A 101 -8.16 16.41 -2.11
C ASP A 101 -8.48 15.12 -2.88
N GLU A 102 -8.80 15.24 -4.17
CA GLU A 102 -9.09 14.08 -5.02
C GLU A 102 -7.89 13.14 -5.15
N LEU A 103 -6.68 13.69 -5.24
CA LEU A 103 -5.44 12.91 -5.31
C LEU A 103 -5.18 12.17 -3.98
N LEU A 104 -5.36 12.85 -2.85
CA LEU A 104 -5.28 12.23 -1.54
C LEU A 104 -6.32 11.09 -1.42
N LEU A 105 -7.58 11.34 -1.75
CA LEU A 105 -8.64 10.33 -1.68
C LEU A 105 -8.33 9.11 -2.57
N ARG A 106 -7.81 9.32 -3.78
CA ARG A 106 -7.41 8.24 -4.68
C ARG A 106 -6.23 7.44 -4.11
N ALA A 107 -5.19 8.12 -3.63
CA ALA A 107 -4.03 7.48 -3.00
C ALA A 107 -4.43 6.57 -1.82
N LYS A 108 -5.35 7.04 -0.98
CA LYS A 108 -5.84 6.24 0.15
C LYS A 108 -6.63 5.02 -0.28
N LYS A 109 -7.48 5.13 -1.32
CA LYS A 109 -8.22 3.99 -1.89
C LYS A 109 -7.29 2.93 -2.51
N ASP A 110 -6.17 3.36 -3.08
CA ASP A 110 -5.11 2.49 -3.62
C ASP A 110 -4.13 1.98 -2.55
N GLY A 111 -4.34 2.33 -1.27
CA GLY A 111 -3.68 1.70 -0.14
C GLY A 111 -2.44 2.42 0.41
N PHE A 112 -2.08 3.60 -0.12
CA PHE A 112 -0.95 4.40 0.39
C PHE A 112 -1.16 4.73 1.86
N ALA A 113 -0.17 4.46 2.72
CA ALA A 113 -0.21 4.80 4.15
C ALA A 113 -0.04 6.30 4.39
N ASP A 114 -0.57 6.84 5.49
CA ASP A 114 -0.37 8.27 5.82
C ASP A 114 1.14 8.55 5.98
N GLY A 115 1.87 7.72 6.74
CA GLY A 115 3.33 7.81 6.85
C GLY A 115 4.11 7.64 5.54
N TYR A 116 3.59 6.86 4.57
CA TYR A 116 4.25 6.76 3.27
C TYR A 116 4.07 8.03 2.45
N LEU A 117 2.85 8.59 2.42
CA LEU A 117 2.59 9.89 1.80
C LEU A 117 3.41 11.00 2.45
N ALA A 118 3.53 10.98 3.78
CA ALA A 118 4.34 11.92 4.54
C ALA A 118 5.81 11.90 4.11
N GLN A 119 6.38 10.70 3.92
CA GLN A 119 7.74 10.53 3.41
C GLN A 119 7.89 11.09 1.98
N LEU A 120 6.97 10.74 1.08
CA LEU A 120 7.02 11.18 -0.33
C LEU A 120 6.89 12.70 -0.48
N LEU A 121 6.11 13.33 0.40
CA LEU A 121 5.79 14.75 0.34
C LEU A 121 6.68 15.62 1.23
N GLU A 122 7.54 15.01 2.05
CA GLU A 122 8.39 15.70 3.03
C GLU A 122 7.60 16.60 3.99
N ILE A 123 6.42 16.13 4.43
CA ILE A 123 5.56 16.84 5.38
C ILE A 123 5.20 15.94 6.59
N PRO A 124 4.82 16.52 7.74
CA PRO A 124 4.37 15.72 8.89
C PRO A 124 3.19 14.79 8.57
N GLU A 125 3.23 13.54 9.06
CA GLU A 125 2.15 12.56 8.87
C GLU A 125 0.81 13.06 9.45
N GLU A 126 0.85 13.85 10.51
CA GLU A 126 -0.36 14.43 11.11
C GLU A 126 -1.13 15.32 10.13
N HIS A 127 -0.45 16.07 9.26
CA HIS A 127 -1.09 16.92 8.26
C HIS A 127 -1.90 16.09 7.27
N ILE A 128 -1.35 14.95 6.82
CA ILE A 128 -2.05 14.01 5.94
C ILE A 128 -3.27 13.41 6.66
N ARG A 129 -3.06 12.97 7.91
CA ARG A 129 -4.11 12.34 8.72
C ARG A 129 -5.27 13.28 8.99
N ASP A 130 -4.99 14.53 9.36
CA ASP A 130 -6.00 15.53 9.70
C ASP A 130 -6.73 16.02 8.45
N ARG A 131 -6.01 16.25 7.35
CA ARG A 131 -6.65 16.59 6.07
C ARG A 131 -7.61 15.49 5.64
N ARG A 132 -7.14 14.24 5.62
CA ARG A 132 -7.96 13.07 5.27
C ARG A 132 -9.23 12.96 6.13
N LYS A 133 -9.12 13.19 7.44
CA LYS A 133 -10.28 13.19 8.36
C LYS A 133 -11.24 14.35 8.08
N SER A 134 -10.74 15.55 7.80
CA SER A 134 -11.58 16.72 7.47
C SER A 134 -12.42 16.50 6.20
N LEU A 135 -11.94 15.65 5.30
CA LEU A 135 -12.65 15.24 4.08
C LEU A 135 -13.65 14.09 4.32
N GLY A 136 -13.85 13.67 5.58
CA GLY A 136 -14.70 12.53 5.93
C GLY A 136 -14.11 11.17 5.56
N MET A 137 -12.85 11.11 5.12
CA MET A 137 -12.21 9.85 4.72
C MET A 137 -11.62 9.15 5.94
N THR A 138 -12.45 8.52 6.76
CA THR A 138 -11.99 7.61 7.81
C THR A 138 -11.93 6.17 7.31
N GLN A 139 -11.14 5.32 7.98
CA GLN A 139 -11.15 3.89 7.68
C GLN A 139 -12.54 3.33 8.03
N ALA A 140 -13.10 2.55 7.13
CA ALA A 140 -14.27 1.72 7.39
C ALA A 140 -13.84 0.31 7.78
N TRP A 141 -14.69 -0.42 8.48
CA TRP A 141 -14.47 -1.82 8.80
C TRP A 141 -15.47 -2.70 8.06
N ALA A 142 -14.99 -3.82 7.53
CA ALA A 142 -15.79 -4.80 6.83
C ALA A 142 -15.67 -6.19 7.48
N PRO A 143 -16.77 -6.95 7.60
CA PRO A 143 -16.76 -8.28 8.17
C PRO A 143 -16.30 -9.34 7.14
N VAL A 144 -15.69 -10.39 7.67
CA VAL A 144 -15.46 -11.69 7.01
C VAL A 144 -16.22 -12.73 7.84
N PRO A 145 -17.39 -13.18 7.39
CA PRO A 145 -18.19 -14.16 8.10
C PRO A 145 -17.43 -15.48 8.33
N VAL A 146 -17.60 -16.07 9.51
CA VAL A 146 -17.06 -17.40 9.81
C VAL A 146 -18.01 -18.45 9.27
N SER A 147 -17.52 -19.30 8.36
CA SER A 147 -18.32 -20.39 7.80
C SER A 147 -18.79 -21.34 8.91
N GLY A 148 -20.09 -21.68 8.89
CA GLY A 148 -20.69 -22.63 9.83
C GLY A 148 -20.90 -22.11 11.25
N VAL A 149 -20.66 -20.82 11.53
CA VAL A 149 -20.92 -20.22 12.84
C VAL A 149 -21.80 -18.99 12.68
N GLU A 150 -22.97 -19.02 13.30
CA GLU A 150 -23.89 -17.87 13.29
C GLU A 150 -23.30 -16.70 14.07
N ASN A 151 -23.47 -15.48 13.55
CA ASN A 151 -23.08 -14.22 14.22
C ASN A 151 -21.57 -14.09 14.58
N ALA A 152 -20.70 -14.85 13.91
CA ALA A 152 -19.25 -14.73 14.07
C ALA A 152 -18.60 -14.13 12.81
N ALA A 153 -17.76 -13.12 13.01
CA ALA A 153 -17.00 -12.49 11.93
C ALA A 153 -15.61 -12.02 12.41
N TYR A 154 -14.65 -12.06 11.50
CA TYR A 154 -13.40 -11.29 11.59
C TYR A 154 -13.57 -9.95 10.88
N TYR A 155 -12.75 -8.96 11.20
CA TYR A 155 -12.88 -7.62 10.62
C TYR A 155 -11.58 -7.18 9.95
N TYR A 156 -11.70 -6.42 8.86
CA TYR A 156 -10.58 -5.75 8.22
C TYR A 156 -10.96 -4.32 7.84
N SER A 157 -9.97 -3.42 7.86
CA SER A 157 -10.17 -2.04 7.43
C SER A 157 -10.13 -1.90 5.91
N THR A 158 -10.92 -0.98 5.37
CA THR A 158 -10.88 -0.57 3.96
C THR A 158 -11.27 0.90 3.78
N TYR A 159 -10.78 1.55 2.73
CA TYR A 159 -11.25 2.86 2.27
C TYR A 159 -12.25 2.76 1.10
N ASN A 160 -12.55 1.55 0.64
CA ASN A 160 -13.34 1.29 -0.56
C ASN A 160 -14.78 0.82 -0.26
N ALA A 161 -15.25 1.03 0.97
CA ALA A 161 -16.62 0.75 1.39
C ALA A 161 -17.02 1.62 2.58
N PRO A 162 -18.32 1.85 2.83
CA PRO A 162 -18.81 2.38 4.10
C PRO A 162 -18.48 1.46 5.28
N ASP A 163 -18.46 2.01 6.49
CA ASP A 163 -18.28 1.21 7.71
C ASP A 163 -19.52 0.33 7.96
N ALA A 164 -19.29 -0.97 8.08
CA ALA A 164 -20.33 -1.99 8.26
C ALA A 164 -20.29 -2.63 9.66
N VAL A 165 -19.38 -2.20 10.54
CA VAL A 165 -19.17 -2.85 11.84
C VAL A 165 -19.68 -1.96 12.98
N PRO A 166 -20.77 -2.33 13.65
CA PRO A 166 -21.26 -1.58 14.79
C PRO A 166 -20.31 -1.72 15.99
N SER A 167 -20.19 -0.66 16.79
CA SER A 167 -19.43 -0.69 18.03
C SER A 167 -20.27 -0.18 19.20
N SER A 168 -20.19 -0.87 20.35
CA SER A 168 -20.86 -0.42 21.58
C SER A 168 -19.98 0.50 22.42
N ASN A 169 -20.59 1.31 23.30
CA ASN A 169 -19.92 2.23 24.24
C ASN A 169 -19.36 1.54 25.50
N ARG A 170 -19.40 0.21 25.57
CA ARG A 170 -18.84 -0.53 26.70
C ARG A 170 -17.31 -0.37 26.74
N ARG A 171 -16.73 -0.35 27.94
CA ARG A 171 -15.27 -0.40 28.10
C ARG A 171 -14.74 -1.73 27.53
N LYS A 172 -13.69 -1.63 26.71
CA LYS A 172 -13.05 -2.76 26.03
C LYS A 172 -11.54 -2.69 26.26
N ILE A 173 -10.90 -3.85 26.25
CA ILE A 173 -9.43 -3.97 26.30
C ILE A 173 -8.96 -4.28 24.87
N MET A 174 -7.97 -3.55 24.38
CA MET A 174 -7.29 -3.83 23.12
C MET A 174 -5.99 -4.56 23.40
N VAL A 175 -5.79 -5.71 22.77
CA VAL A 175 -4.55 -6.47 22.81
C VAL A 175 -3.91 -6.37 21.43
N LEU A 176 -2.65 -5.92 21.38
CA LEU A 176 -1.89 -5.80 20.13
C LEU A 176 -1.03 -7.05 19.96
N GLY A 177 -1.15 -7.71 18.80
CA GLY A 177 -0.29 -8.83 18.42
C GLY A 177 1.09 -8.37 17.96
N GLY A 178 2.03 -9.31 17.84
CA GLY A 178 3.42 -9.02 17.46
C GLY A 178 3.74 -9.09 15.96
N GLY A 179 2.71 -9.17 15.09
CA GLY A 179 2.91 -9.22 13.64
C GLY A 179 3.49 -10.55 13.13
N PRO A 180 4.27 -10.53 12.03
CA PRO A 180 4.87 -11.74 11.49
C PRO A 180 5.96 -12.30 12.42
N ASN A 181 6.03 -13.62 12.54
CA ASN A 181 7.15 -14.29 13.21
C ASN A 181 8.45 -13.99 12.45
N ARG A 182 9.55 -13.79 13.20
CA ARG A 182 10.88 -13.45 12.68
C ARG A 182 11.96 -14.25 13.39
#